data_AF-A0A2H6N773-F1
#
_entry.id   AF-A0A2H6N773-F1
#
_cell.length_a   1.000
_cell.length_b   1.000
_cell.length_c   1.000
_cell.angle_alpha   90.00
_cell.angle_beta   90.00
_cell.angle_gamma   90.00
#
_symmetry.space_group_name_H-M   'P 1'
#
loop_
_entity.id
_entity.type
_entity.pdbx_description
1 polymer ?
#
loop_
_entity_poly.entity_id
_entity_poly.type
_entity_poly.pdbx_seq_one_letter_code
_entity_poly.pdbx_strand_id
1 'polypeptide(L)'
;YKMFYRWHLPPTRIARKFKSKSDKCWKCHQIPGSYYHMWWTCLDAKIYWTIIHTWLEKLTNQHTDFKPEIFLLGIIPEIYNKELKYLIVNGKMKKIPIYNIKIPIY
;
A
#
# COMPACT_ATOMS: atom_id res chain seq x y z
N TYR A 1 -12.65 10.00 11.59
CA TYR A 1 -11.37 9.70 12.27
C TYR A 1 -11.16 8.19 12.56
N LYS A 2 -12.15 7.45 13.07
CA LYS A 2 -12.04 6.01 13.45
C LYS A 2 -11.69 5.03 12.31
N MET A 3 -11.97 5.39 11.05
CA MET A 3 -11.75 4.52 9.88
C MET A 3 -10.28 4.37 9.49
N PHE A 4 -9.47 5.43 9.56
CA PHE A 4 -8.07 5.42 9.07
C PHE A 4 -7.21 4.35 9.76
N TYR A 5 -7.33 4.21 11.09
CA TYR A 5 -6.58 3.21 11.84
C TYR A 5 -6.93 1.76 11.47
N ARG A 6 -8.16 1.50 11.03
CA ARG A 6 -8.57 0.15 10.58
C ARG A 6 -7.84 -0.27 9.31
N TRP A 7 -7.47 0.67 8.45
CA TRP A 7 -6.80 0.33 7.18
C TRP A 7 -5.34 -0.04 7.35
N HIS A 8 -4.66 0.53 8.34
CA HIS A 8 -3.27 0.19 8.64
C HIS A 8 -3.12 -1.08 9.49
N LEU A 9 -4.21 -1.59 10.08
CA LEU A 9 -4.18 -2.80 10.88
C LEU A 9 -4.31 -4.05 9.98
N PRO A 10 -3.31 -4.94 9.95
CA PRO A 10 -3.39 -6.17 9.18
C PRO A 10 -4.45 -7.14 9.75
N PRO A 11 -5.23 -7.84 8.91
CA PRO A 11 -6.19 -8.88 9.31
C PRO A 11 -5.63 -9.89 10.30
N THR A 12 -4.36 -10.27 10.17
CA THR A 12 -3.68 -11.15 11.14
C THR A 12 -3.64 -10.57 12.56
N ARG A 13 -3.39 -9.27 12.71
CA ARG A 13 -3.45 -8.59 14.02
C ARG A 13 -4.90 -8.47 14.52
N ILE A 14 -5.84 -8.26 13.61
CA ILE A 14 -7.27 -8.16 13.95
C ILE A 14 -7.81 -9.51 14.46
N ALA A 15 -7.56 -10.59 13.73
CA ALA A 15 -7.98 -11.95 14.10
C ALA A 15 -7.40 -12.40 15.44
N ARG A 16 -6.17 -11.99 15.76
CA ARG A 16 -5.56 -12.26 17.08
C ARG A 16 -6.31 -11.57 18.23
N LYS A 17 -6.83 -10.35 18.00
CA LYS A 17 -7.61 -9.61 19.01
C LYS A 17 -9.07 -10.09 19.07
N PHE A 18 -9.62 -10.50 17.93
CA PHE A 18 -11.01 -10.91 17.78
C PHE A 18 -11.07 -12.28 17.09
N LYS A 19 -11.18 -13.36 17.88
CA LYS A 19 -11.14 -14.75 17.40
C LYS A 19 -12.19 -15.10 16.34
N SER A 20 -13.28 -14.33 16.24
CA SER A 20 -14.34 -14.49 15.23
C SER A 20 -14.02 -13.88 13.86
N LYS A 21 -12.89 -13.19 13.72
CA LYS A 21 -12.50 -12.51 12.48
C LYS A 21 -11.49 -13.34 11.70
N SER A 22 -11.64 -13.31 10.37
CA SER A 22 -10.70 -13.94 9.45
C SER A 22 -9.37 -13.19 9.47
N ASP A 23 -8.27 -13.94 9.44
CA ASP A 23 -6.92 -13.43 9.29
C ASP A 23 -6.53 -13.24 7.82
N LYS A 24 -7.38 -13.64 6.87
CA LYS A 24 -7.11 -13.57 5.44
C LYS A 24 -7.08 -12.14 4.92
N CYS A 25 -6.30 -11.94 3.87
CA CYS A 25 -6.22 -10.67 3.16
C CYS A 25 -7.58 -10.27 2.58
N TRP A 26 -8.06 -9.07 2.90
CA TRP A 26 -9.30 -8.50 2.36
C TRP A 26 -9.27 -8.13 0.86
N LYS A 27 -8.12 -8.28 0.19
CA LYS A 27 -7.96 -8.03 -1.24
C LYS A 27 -8.10 -9.35 -1.99
N CYS A 28 -7.11 -10.23 -1.86
CA CYS A 28 -7.11 -11.52 -2.56
C CYS A 28 -7.86 -12.65 -1.86
N HIS A 29 -8.20 -12.54 -0.56
CA HIS A 29 -8.89 -13.57 0.23
C HIS A 29 -8.22 -14.96 0.27
N GLN A 30 -6.95 -15.06 -0.14
CA GLN A 30 -6.23 -16.33 -0.28
C GLN A 30 -5.34 -16.65 0.92
N ILE A 31 -4.47 -15.72 1.31
CA ILE A 31 -3.45 -15.90 2.35
C ILE A 31 -3.63 -14.93 3.53
N PRO A 32 -3.02 -15.19 4.70
CA PRO A 32 -3.07 -14.28 5.83
C PRO A 32 -2.63 -12.86 5.46
N GLY A 33 -3.47 -11.89 5.79
CA GLY A 33 -3.23 -10.47 5.51
C GLY A 33 -2.19 -9.90 6.47
N SER A 34 -0.91 -10.10 6.18
CA SER A 34 0.16 -9.32 6.81
C SER A 34 0.23 -7.92 6.19
N TYR A 35 0.82 -6.95 6.90
CA TYR A 35 1.00 -5.59 6.37
C TYR A 35 1.76 -5.61 5.03
N TYR A 36 2.86 -6.36 4.99
CA TYR A 36 3.66 -6.51 3.78
C TYR A 36 2.89 -7.17 2.64
N HIS A 37 2.07 -8.18 2.93
CA HIS A 37 1.24 -8.79 1.91
C HIS A 37 0.21 -7.80 1.36
N MET A 38 -0.60 -7.21 2.22
CA MET A 38 -1.71 -6.35 1.79
C MET A 38 -1.25 -5.14 0.98
N TRP A 39 -0.07 -4.61 1.29
CA TRP A 39 0.41 -3.37 0.70
C TRP A 39 1.49 -3.55 -0.35
N TRP A 40 2.13 -4.72 -0.47
CA TRP A 40 3.20 -4.91 -1.44
C TRP A 40 3.05 -6.18 -2.26
N THR A 41 2.96 -7.35 -1.62
CA THR A 41 3.03 -8.61 -2.37
C THR A 41 1.70 -9.09 -2.92
N CYS A 42 0.57 -8.60 -2.39
CA CYS A 42 -0.77 -8.89 -2.92
C CYS A 42 -0.88 -8.40 -4.36
N LEU A 43 -1.54 -9.19 -5.21
CA LEU A 43 -1.67 -8.89 -6.65
C LEU A 43 -2.25 -7.49 -6.90
N ASP A 44 -3.34 -7.16 -6.22
CA ASP A 44 -3.98 -5.85 -6.31
C ASP A 44 -3.04 -4.70 -5.90
N ALA A 45 -2.22 -4.94 -4.88
CA ALA A 45 -1.24 -3.96 -4.41
C ALA A 45 -0.08 -3.80 -5.41
N LYS A 46 0.41 -4.91 -5.98
CA LYS A 46 1.43 -4.89 -7.04
C LYS A 46 0.94 -4.08 -8.23
N ILE A 47 -0.27 -4.36 -8.73
CA ILE A 47 -0.86 -3.64 -9.87
C ILE A 47 -0.90 -2.13 -9.58
N TYR A 48 -1.40 -1.75 -8.40
CA TYR A 48 -1.43 -0.35 -7.99
C TYR A 48 -0.04 0.29 -8.00
N TRP A 49 0.95 -0.34 -7.34
CA TRP A 49 2.29 0.22 -7.26
C TRP A 49 3.00 0.27 -8.60
N THR A 50 2.80 -0.72 -9.48
CA THR A 50 3.36 -0.69 -10.84
C THR A 50 2.83 0.51 -11.63
N ILE A 51 1.53 0.81 -11.56
CA ILE A 51 0.95 1.98 -12.21
C ILE A 51 1.57 3.28 -11.66
N ILE A 52 1.69 3.40 -10.34
CA ILE A 52 2.30 4.56 -9.69
C ILE A 52 3.77 4.71 -10.09
N HIS A 53 4.54 3.62 -10.06
CA HIS A 53 5.95 3.61 -10.45
C HIS A 53 6.14 4.04 -11.90
N THR A 54 5.40 3.45 -12.84
CA THR A 54 5.44 3.84 -14.26
C THR A 54 5.05 5.31 -14.46
N TRP A 55 4.07 5.82 -13.70
CA TRP A 55 3.67 7.22 -13.78
C TRP A 55 4.76 8.17 -13.25
N LEU A 56 5.41 7.82 -12.15
CA LEU A 56 6.52 8.59 -11.59
C LEU A 56 7.72 8.66 -12.54
N GLU A 57 8.08 7.55 -13.18
CA GLU A 57 9.18 7.52 -14.15
C GLU A 57 8.88 8.42 -15.36
N LYS A 58 7.63 8.39 -15.86
CA LYS A 58 7.20 9.23 -16.99
C LYS A 58 7.19 10.72 -16.64
N LEU A 59 6.78 11.07 -15.42
CA LEU A 59 6.74 12.48 -15.00
C LEU A 59 8.13 13.06 -14.76
N THR A 60 8.99 12.29 -14.11
CA THR A 60 10.29 12.78 -13.65
C THR A 60 11.42 12.50 -14.63
N ASN A 61 11.15 11.72 -15.69
CA ASN A 61 12.16 11.19 -16.63
C ASN A 61 13.35 10.53 -15.93
N GLN A 62 13.14 10.01 -14.72
CA GLN A 62 14.16 9.39 -13.88
C GLN A 62 13.74 7.94 -13.60
N HIS A 63 14.66 7.00 -13.81
CA HIS A 63 14.45 5.62 -13.40
C HIS A 63 14.48 5.52 -11.88
N THR A 64 13.50 4.83 -11.31
CA THR A 64 13.39 4.67 -9.86
C THR A 64 13.33 3.21 -9.48
N ASP A 65 13.90 2.87 -8.33
CA ASP A 65 13.89 1.47 -7.89
C ASP A 65 12.49 1.08 -7.43
N PHE A 66 11.96 -0.02 -7.97
CA PHE A 66 10.69 -0.59 -7.54
C PHE A 66 10.82 -1.37 -6.22
N LYS A 67 11.11 -0.65 -5.14
CA LYS A 67 11.45 -1.20 -3.83
C LYS A 67 10.42 -0.81 -2.76
N PRO A 68 10.01 -1.76 -1.89
CA PRO A 68 9.03 -1.48 -0.83
C PRO A 68 9.53 -0.42 0.16
N GLU A 69 10.83 -0.30 0.39
CA GLU A 69 11.43 0.70 1.26
C GLU A 69 11.11 2.13 0.79
N ILE A 70 11.13 2.33 -0.52
CA ILE A 70 10.83 3.63 -1.14
C ILE A 70 9.31 3.87 -1.11
N PHE A 71 8.53 2.92 -1.61
CA PHE A 71 7.09 3.10 -1.82
C PHE A 71 6.24 2.96 -0.56
N LEU A 72 6.54 2.01 0.31
CA LEU A 72 5.81 1.80 1.57
C LEU A 72 6.39 2.69 2.68
N LEU A 73 7.70 2.63 2.87
CA LEU A 73 8.35 3.26 4.02
C LEU A 73 8.74 4.71 3.74
N GLY A 74 8.91 5.11 2.48
CA GLY A 74 9.33 6.47 2.12
C GLY A 74 10.80 6.72 2.45
N ILE A 75 11.62 5.66 2.47
CA ILE A 75 13.07 5.76 2.61
C ILE A 75 13.61 6.09 1.23
N ILE A 76 13.84 7.38 0.99
CA ILE A 76 14.19 7.90 -0.35
C ILE A 76 15.69 8.16 -0.42
N PRO A 77 16.40 7.58 -1.42
CA PRO A 77 17.81 7.89 -1.66
C PRO A 77 18.05 9.39 -1.92
N GLU A 78 19.20 9.91 -1.46
CA GLU A 78 19.55 11.31 -1.66
C GLU A 78 19.76 11.67 -3.14
N ILE A 79 20.13 10.69 -3.96
CA ILE A 79 20.32 10.82 -5.41
C ILE A 79 19.05 11.17 -6.19
N TYR A 80 17.86 11.06 -5.58
CA TYR A 80 16.61 11.43 -6.23
C TYR A 80 16.39 12.94 -6.22
N ASN A 81 15.86 13.47 -7.32
CA ASN A 81 15.59 14.89 -7.44
C ASN A 81 14.49 15.34 -6.45
N LYS A 82 14.39 16.66 -6.19
CA LYS A 82 13.46 17.22 -5.20
C LYS A 82 11.99 16.95 -5.56
N GLU A 83 11.66 16.96 -6.84
CA GLU A 83 10.30 16.72 -7.33
C GLU A 83 9.86 15.28 -7.08
N LEU A 84 10.69 14.30 -7.42
CA LEU A 84 10.46 12.89 -7.16
C LEU A 84 10.34 12.61 -5.66
N LYS A 85 11.22 13.23 -4.84
CA LYS A 85 11.11 13.16 -3.37
C LYS A 85 9.75 13.68 -2.90
N TYR A 86 9.32 14.83 -3.40
CA TYR A 86 8.03 15.42 -3.06
C TYR A 86 6.86 14.53 -3.51
N LEU A 87 6.91 13.95 -4.71
CA LEU A 87 5.86 13.07 -5.25
C LEU A 87 5.76 11.77 -4.47
N ILE A 88 6.87 11.15 -4.05
CA ILE A 88 6.84 9.92 -3.24
C ILE A 88 6.30 10.22 -1.83
N VAL A 89 6.70 11.34 -1.22
CA VAL A 89 6.24 11.74 0.12
C VAL A 89 4.76 12.16 0.12
N ASN A 90 4.30 12.89 -0.88
CA ASN A 90 2.91 13.39 -0.94
C ASN A 90 1.94 12.45 -1.67
N GLY A 91 2.46 11.57 -2.54
CA GLY A 91 1.73 10.46 -3.14
C GLY A 91 1.42 9.34 -2.17
N LYS A 92 1.98 9.38 -0.94
CA LYS A 92 1.61 8.45 0.13
C LYS A 92 0.11 8.50 0.39
N MET A 93 -0.57 7.37 0.15
CA MET A 93 -1.81 6.87 0.78
C MET A 93 -2.95 7.88 1.09
N LYS A 94 -2.97 9.10 0.53
CA LYS A 94 -4.09 10.04 0.69
C LYS A 94 -5.23 9.71 -0.27
N LYS A 95 -4.96 8.95 -1.34
CA LYS A 95 -5.96 8.51 -2.32
C LYS A 95 -5.59 7.14 -2.90
N ILE A 96 -5.82 6.08 -2.14
CA ILE A 96 -5.99 4.75 -2.76
C ILE A 96 -7.46 4.69 -3.18
N PRO A 97 -7.78 4.51 -4.47
CA PRO A 97 -9.15 4.53 -4.94
C PRO A 97 -9.93 3.41 -4.27
N ILE A 98 -10.92 3.84 -3.49
CA ILE A 98 -11.83 3.05 -2.64
C ILE A 98 -12.88 2.33 -3.52
N TYR A 99 -12.62 2.17 -4.82
CA TYR A 99 -13.69 1.91 -5.78
C TYR A 99 -13.99 0.45 -6.07
N ASN A 100 -13.35 -0.53 -5.44
CA ASN A 100 -13.77 -1.93 -5.63
C ASN A 100 -13.50 -2.92 -4.49
N ILE A 101 -13.14 -2.47 -3.29
CA ILE A 101 -13.10 -3.37 -2.13
C ILE A 101 -14.42 -3.21 -1.38
N LYS A 102 -15.36 -4.13 -1.63
CA LYS A 102 -16.47 -4.37 -0.70
C LYS A 102 -15.84 -4.79 0.63
N ILE A 103 -15.65 -3.82 1.51
CA ILE A 103 -15.35 -4.08 2.91
C ILE A 103 -16.58 -4.82 3.45
N PRO A 104 -16.45 -5.97 4.13
CA PRO A 104 -17.51 -6.43 5.01
C PRO A 104 -17.68 -5.36 6.10
N ILE A 105 -18.72 -4.55 5.92
CA ILE A 105 -19.18 -3.60 6.92
C ILE A 105 -19.61 -4.48 8.11
N TYR A 106 -18.84 -4.40 9.20
CA TYR A 106 -19.29 -4.89 10.50
C TYR A 106 -20.09 -3.79 11.16
#